data_AF-A0A382JCX7-F1
#
_entry.id   AF-A0A382JCX7-F1
#
_cell.length_a   1.000
_cell.length_b   1.000
_cell.length_c   1.000
_cell.angle_alpha   90.00
_cell.angle_beta   90.00
_cell.angle_gamma   90.00
#
_symmetry.space_group_name_H-M   'P 1'
#
loop_
_entity.id
_entity.type
_entity.pdbx_description
1 polymer ?
#
loop_
_entity_poly.entity_id
_entity_poly.type
_entity_poly.pdbx_seq_one_letter_code
_entity_poly.pdbx_strand_id
1 'polypeptide(L)'
;QAVPLAGLARARLHGRQGRLDEARRDREWLLQVAPAGLRHLSLLESAARLEISSPERSLELYSQVTDDEPDERHAVSAALGRARLLEARGAMREALRTYESTVLTAPLDPRTPDTRRHIVRLRTLLGGRD
;
A
#
# COMPACT_ATOMS: atom_id res chain seq x y z
N GLN A 1 14.17 -25.34 9.07
CA GLN A 1 13.92 -24.26 8.08
C GLN A 1 13.17 -23.14 8.79
N ALA A 2 13.49 -21.87 8.53
CA ALA A 2 12.75 -20.76 9.13
C ALA A 2 11.36 -20.64 8.49
N VAL A 3 10.31 -20.54 9.30
CA VAL A 3 8.93 -20.40 8.81
C VAL A 3 8.67 -18.94 8.43
N PRO A 4 8.04 -18.64 7.27
CA PRO A 4 7.78 -17.26 6.82
C PRO A 4 7.14 -16.35 7.87
N LEU A 5 6.19 -16.86 8.67
CA LEU A 5 5.56 -16.09 9.74
C LEU A 5 6.59 -15.60 10.80
N ALA A 6 7.54 -16.46 11.17
CA ALA A 6 8.60 -16.10 12.10
C ALA A 6 9.57 -15.08 11.50
N GLY A 7 9.82 -15.18 10.18
CA GLY A 7 10.59 -14.15 9.45
C GLY A 7 9.93 -12.78 9.51
N LEU A 8 8.60 -12.70 9.32
CA LEU A 8 7.86 -11.43 9.44
C LEU A 8 7.89 -10.88 10.87
N ALA A 9 7.71 -11.72 11.88
CA ALA A 9 7.82 -11.31 13.27
C ALA A 9 9.21 -10.75 13.60
N ARG A 10 10.27 -11.42 13.12
CA ARG A 10 11.66 -10.96 13.27
C ARG A 10 11.91 -9.63 12.56
N ALA A 11 11.42 -9.48 11.32
CA ALA A 11 11.53 -8.24 10.55
C ALA A 11 10.87 -7.04 11.26
N ARG A 12 9.74 -7.27 11.93
CA ARG A 12 9.04 -6.24 12.73
C ARG A 12 9.84 -5.90 14.00
N LEU A 13 10.39 -6.90 14.69
CA LEU A 13 11.20 -6.71 15.89
C LEU A 13 12.46 -5.89 15.57
N HIS A 14 13.19 -6.26 14.53
CA HIS A 14 14.36 -5.51 14.03
C HIS A 14 13.99 -4.05 13.73
N GLY A 15 12.87 -3.82 13.05
CA GLY A 15 12.39 -2.47 12.75
C GLY A 15 12.09 -1.65 14.01
N ARG A 16 11.43 -2.23 15.02
CA ARG A 16 11.15 -1.55 16.30
C ARG A 16 12.42 -1.20 17.09
N GLN A 17 13.49 -1.96 16.88
CA GLN A 17 14.79 -1.75 17.52
C GLN A 17 15.70 -0.79 16.73
N GLY A 18 15.22 -0.22 15.62
CA GLY A 18 16.04 0.63 14.74
C GLY A 18 17.08 -0.14 13.91
N ARG A 19 17.04 -1.47 13.93
CA ARG A 19 17.94 -2.37 13.18
C ARG A 19 17.44 -2.51 11.75
N LEU A 20 17.51 -1.40 10.99
CA LEU A 20 16.83 -1.26 9.69
C LEU A 20 17.41 -2.22 8.63
N ASP A 21 18.71 -2.50 8.64
CA ASP A 21 19.34 -3.42 7.69
C ASP A 21 18.96 -4.88 7.92
N GLU A 22 18.90 -5.34 9.17
CA GLU A 22 18.38 -6.67 9.48
C GLU A 22 16.89 -6.77 9.16
N ALA A 23 16.11 -5.72 9.48
CA ALA A 23 14.70 -5.64 9.16
C ALA A 23 14.44 -5.69 7.65
N ARG A 24 15.33 -5.10 6.84
CA ARG A 24 15.30 -5.14 5.39
C ARG A 24 15.67 -6.52 4.85
N ARG A 25 16.77 -7.12 5.33
CA ARG A 25 17.18 -8.48 4.92
C ARG A 25 16.11 -9.53 5.21
N ASP A 26 15.44 -9.44 6.36
CA ASP A 26 14.34 -10.34 6.69
C ASP A 26 13.16 -10.18 5.71
N ARG A 27 12.85 -8.95 5.28
CA ARG A 27 11.79 -8.68 4.31
C ARG A 27 12.17 -9.14 2.90
N GLU A 28 13.41 -8.93 2.48
CA GLU A 28 13.94 -9.44 1.21
C GLU A 28 13.84 -10.97 1.16
N TRP A 29 14.17 -11.64 2.26
CA TRP A 29 13.99 -13.09 2.38
C TRP A 29 12.52 -13.50 2.23
N LEU A 30 11.57 -12.77 2.87
CA LEU A 30 10.14 -13.07 2.73
C LEU A 30 9.66 -12.99 1.28
N LEU A 31 10.16 -12.04 0.48
CA LEU A 31 9.79 -11.93 -0.93
C LEU A 31 10.12 -13.19 -1.74
N GLN A 32 11.15 -13.94 -1.32
CA GLN A 32 11.59 -15.14 -2.02
C GLN A 32 10.84 -16.41 -1.59
N VAL A 33 10.42 -16.49 -0.32
CA VAL A 33 9.98 -17.78 0.26
C VAL A 33 8.56 -17.76 0.84
N ALA A 34 7.97 -16.59 1.10
CA ALA A 34 6.68 -16.51 1.76
C ALA A 34 5.52 -16.70 0.76
N PRO A 35 4.36 -17.23 1.21
CA PRO A 35 3.14 -17.23 0.41
C PRO A 35 2.66 -15.79 0.16
N ALA A 36 1.86 -15.59 -0.90
CA ALA A 36 1.44 -14.26 -1.39
C ALA A 36 0.88 -13.37 -0.28
N GLY A 37 -0.06 -13.86 0.51
CA GLY A 37 -0.63 -13.08 1.62
C GLY A 37 0.38 -12.63 2.68
N LEU A 38 1.47 -13.37 2.94
CA LEU A 38 2.52 -12.90 3.86
C LEU A 38 3.51 -11.96 3.18
N ARG A 39 3.82 -12.20 1.89
CA ARG A 39 4.63 -11.27 1.09
C ARG A 39 3.95 -9.90 0.97
N HIS A 40 2.66 -9.87 0.62
CA HIS A 40 1.88 -8.64 0.48
C HIS A 40 1.77 -7.88 1.78
N LEU A 41 1.56 -8.57 2.90
CA LEU A 41 1.58 -7.93 4.22
C LEU A 41 2.95 -7.27 4.48
N SER A 42 4.04 -7.98 4.21
CA SER A 42 5.40 -7.44 4.35
C SER A 42 5.64 -6.22 3.45
N LEU A 43 5.19 -6.27 2.19
CA LEU A 43 5.27 -5.16 1.23
C LEU A 43 4.45 -3.96 1.69
N LEU A 44 3.19 -4.17 2.10
CA LEU A 44 2.28 -3.13 2.57
C LEU A 44 2.87 -2.37 3.76
N GLU A 45 3.43 -3.07 4.74
CA GLU A 45 4.06 -2.39 5.87
C GLU A 45 5.35 -1.66 5.50
N SER A 46 6.09 -2.19 4.52
CA SER A 46 7.29 -1.53 4.01
C SER A 46 6.93 -0.25 3.28
N ALA A 47 5.89 -0.29 2.44
CA ALA A 47 5.33 0.86 1.74
C ALA A 47 4.91 1.96 2.74
N ALA A 48 4.12 1.60 3.76
CA ALA A 48 3.65 2.53 4.78
C ALA A 48 4.79 3.26 5.51
N ARG A 49 5.90 2.57 5.82
CA ARG A 49 7.08 3.18 6.47
C ARG A 49 7.82 4.17 5.57
N LEU A 50 7.74 3.97 4.25
CA LEU A 50 8.43 4.78 3.26
C LEU A 50 7.60 5.95 2.75
N GLU A 51 6.30 6.06 3.11
CA GLU A 51 5.42 7.13 2.60
C GLU A 51 6.02 8.54 2.76
N ILE A 52 6.74 8.80 3.85
CA ILE A 52 7.35 10.11 4.12
C ILE A 52 8.80 10.20 3.59
N SER A 53 9.61 9.16 3.83
CA SER A 53 11.05 9.21 3.56
C SER A 53 11.42 8.86 2.12
N SER A 54 10.60 8.07 1.43
CA SER A 54 10.83 7.65 0.05
C SER A 54 9.48 7.33 -0.62
N PRO A 55 8.67 8.36 -0.92
CA PRO A 55 7.33 8.17 -1.45
C PRO A 55 7.33 7.43 -2.80
N GLU A 56 8.40 7.53 -3.60
CA GLU A 56 8.53 6.86 -4.90
C GLU A 56 8.61 5.36 -4.68
N ARG A 57 9.48 4.95 -3.76
CA ARG A 57 9.59 3.55 -3.38
C ARG A 57 8.31 3.04 -2.71
N SER A 58 7.66 3.86 -1.89
CA SER A 58 6.37 3.51 -1.30
C SER A 58 5.30 3.22 -2.37
N LEU A 59 5.22 4.08 -3.40
CA LEU A 59 4.30 3.92 -4.52
C LEU A 59 4.57 2.63 -5.32
N GLU A 60 5.84 2.30 -5.56
CA GLU A 60 6.24 1.05 -6.21
C GLU A 60 5.77 -0.17 -5.41
N LEU A 61 6.00 -0.18 -4.10
CA LEU A 61 5.61 -1.31 -3.24
C LEU A 61 4.09 -1.47 -3.15
N TYR A 62 3.34 -0.36 -3.10
CA TYR A 62 1.88 -0.44 -3.17
C TYR A 62 1.41 -0.97 -4.53
N SER A 63 2.01 -0.53 -5.62
CA SER A 63 1.66 -1.01 -6.97
C SER A 63 1.97 -2.50 -7.11
N GLN A 64 3.10 -2.97 -6.58
CA GLN A 64 3.43 -4.39 -6.58
C GLN A 64 2.36 -5.25 -5.89
N VAL A 65 1.78 -4.80 -4.78
CA VAL A 65 0.70 -5.53 -4.10
C VAL A 65 -0.59 -5.54 -4.93
N THR A 66 -0.93 -4.42 -5.60
CA THR A 66 -2.15 -4.36 -6.42
C THR A 66 -2.02 -5.13 -7.73
N ASP A 67 -0.80 -5.29 -8.25
CA ASP A 67 -0.53 -5.92 -9.54
C ASP A 67 -0.34 -7.45 -9.42
N ASP A 68 0.13 -7.97 -8.27
CA ASP A 68 0.36 -9.42 -8.06
C ASP A 68 -0.96 -10.20 -7.91
N GLU A 69 -1.83 -9.81 -6.97
CA GLU A 69 -3.14 -10.45 -6.76
C GLU A 69 -4.24 -9.41 -6.43
N PRO A 70 -4.97 -8.91 -7.45
CA PRO A 70 -5.93 -7.81 -7.29
C PRO A 70 -7.11 -8.10 -6.33
N ASP A 71 -7.48 -9.37 -6.17
CA ASP A 71 -8.62 -9.80 -5.33
C ASP A 71 -8.20 -10.21 -3.90
N GLU A 72 -6.92 -10.09 -3.56
CA GLU A 72 -6.40 -10.45 -2.24
C GLU A 72 -6.67 -9.35 -1.19
N ARG A 73 -6.81 -9.74 0.08
CA ARG A 73 -7.25 -8.83 1.15
C ARG A 73 -6.37 -7.58 1.34
N HIS A 74 -5.09 -7.59 0.95
CA HIS A 74 -4.24 -6.40 1.05
C HIS A 74 -4.33 -5.46 -0.15
N ALA A 75 -4.87 -5.91 -1.29
CA ALA A 75 -4.95 -5.11 -2.50
C ALA A 75 -5.72 -3.81 -2.27
N VAL A 76 -6.84 -3.85 -1.55
CA VAL A 76 -7.61 -2.65 -1.18
C VAL A 76 -6.76 -1.67 -0.35
N SER A 77 -6.02 -2.17 0.64
CA SER A 77 -5.16 -1.31 1.47
C SER A 77 -4.02 -0.70 0.67
N ALA A 78 -3.44 -1.45 -0.26
CA ALA A 78 -2.39 -0.97 -1.15
C ALA A 78 -2.92 0.06 -2.16
N ALA A 79 -4.09 -0.19 -2.76
CA ALA A 79 -4.75 0.74 -3.67
C ALA A 79 -5.07 2.08 -3.00
N LEU A 80 -5.57 2.06 -1.76
CA LEU A 80 -5.82 3.29 -1.00
C LEU A 80 -4.51 4.01 -0.63
N GLY A 81 -3.44 3.28 -0.30
CA GLY A 81 -2.11 3.88 -0.09
C GLY A 81 -1.55 4.54 -1.34
N ARG A 82 -1.61 3.84 -2.46
CA ARG A 82 -1.23 4.32 -3.79
C ARG A 82 -2.01 5.60 -4.16
N ALA A 83 -3.33 5.59 -3.99
CA ALA A 83 -4.18 6.74 -4.29
C ALA A 83 -3.83 7.98 -3.45
N ARG A 84 -3.58 7.80 -2.14
CA ARG A 84 -3.15 8.89 -1.24
C ARG A 84 -1.82 9.52 -1.68
N LEU A 85 -0.84 8.71 -2.08
CA LEU A 85 0.45 9.21 -2.56
C LEU A 85 0.33 9.92 -3.92
N LEU A 86 -0.45 9.37 -4.85
CA LEU A 86 -0.73 10.01 -6.14
C LEU A 86 -1.39 11.38 -5.94
N GLU A 87 -2.35 11.45 -5.02
CA GLU A 87 -3.02 12.69 -4.66
C GLU A 87 -2.04 13.73 -4.10
N ALA A 88 -1.19 13.33 -3.15
CA ALA A 88 -0.19 14.22 -2.54
C ALA A 88 0.82 14.77 -3.56
N ARG A 89 1.06 14.03 -4.65
CA ARG A 89 1.93 14.43 -5.76
C ARG A 89 1.24 15.28 -6.82
N GLY A 90 -0.04 15.57 -6.66
CA GLY A 90 -0.83 16.32 -7.65
C GLY A 90 -1.28 15.48 -8.85
N ALA A 91 -1.06 14.16 -8.86
CA ALA A 91 -1.59 13.24 -9.89
C ALA A 91 -3.09 12.96 -9.65
N MET A 92 -3.89 14.02 -9.59
CA MET A 92 -5.29 14.02 -9.13
C MET A 92 -6.18 13.09 -9.96
N ARG A 93 -6.00 13.03 -11.28
CA ARG A 93 -6.79 12.16 -12.16
C ARG A 93 -6.52 10.68 -11.90
N GLU A 94 -5.27 10.31 -11.63
CA GLU A 94 -4.88 8.93 -11.32
C GLU A 94 -5.34 8.52 -9.93
N ALA A 95 -5.19 9.41 -8.95
CA ALA A 95 -5.71 9.19 -7.60
C ALA A 95 -7.22 8.98 -7.62
N LEU A 96 -7.97 9.83 -8.34
CA LEU A 96 -9.42 9.72 -8.48
C LEU A 96 -9.82 8.36 -9.06
N ARG A 97 -9.24 7.95 -10.19
CA ARG A 97 -9.52 6.63 -10.81
C ARG A 97 -9.25 5.49 -9.83
N THR A 98 -8.17 5.58 -9.06
CA THR A 98 -7.78 4.53 -8.10
C THR A 98 -8.79 4.44 -6.95
N TYR A 99 -9.20 5.57 -6.36
CA TYR A 99 -10.23 5.59 -5.32
C TYR A 99 -11.58 5.10 -5.82
N GLU A 100 -12.02 5.52 -7.01
CA GLU A 100 -13.28 5.10 -7.61
C GLU A 100 -13.30 3.58 -7.85
N SER A 101 -12.23 3.05 -8.47
CA SER A 101 -12.07 1.60 -8.66
C SER A 101 -12.13 0.85 -7.34
N THR A 102 -11.44 1.33 -6.31
CA THR A 102 -11.42 0.69 -4.99
C THR A 102 -12.80 0.65 -4.33
N VAL A 103 -13.60 1.72 -4.43
CA VAL A 103 -14.98 1.73 -3.90
C VAL A 103 -15.90 0.80 -4.68
N LEU A 104 -15.66 0.63 -5.98
CA LEU A 104 -16.44 -0.28 -6.82
C LEU A 104 -16.12 -1.74 -6.50
N THR A 105 -14.86 -2.10 -6.30
CA THR A 105 -14.43 -3.49 -6.05
C THR A 105 -14.60 -3.90 -4.58
N ALA A 106 -14.51 -2.96 -3.64
CA ALA A 106 -14.68 -3.20 -2.21
C ALA A 106 -15.69 -2.24 -1.57
N PRO A 107 -16.99 -2.34 -1.92
CA PRO A 107 -18.01 -1.40 -1.46
C PRO A 107 -18.30 -1.47 0.05
N LEU A 108 -17.91 -2.57 0.71
CA LEU A 108 -18.09 -2.80 2.15
C LEU A 108 -16.81 -2.53 2.97
N ASP A 109 -15.75 -1.98 2.37
CA ASP A 109 -14.54 -1.63 3.12
C ASP A 109 -14.88 -0.53 4.17
N PRO A 110 -14.42 -0.66 5.42
CA PRO A 110 -14.73 0.33 6.46
C PRO A 110 -14.22 1.73 6.15
N ARG A 111 -13.25 1.88 5.23
CA ARG A 111 -12.69 3.17 4.80
C ARG A 111 -13.47 3.81 3.67
N THR A 112 -14.46 3.13 3.07
CA THR A 112 -15.26 3.64 1.95
C THR A 112 -15.87 5.03 2.21
N PRO A 113 -16.40 5.39 3.41
CA PRO A 113 -16.88 6.74 3.67
C PRO A 113 -15.82 7.82 3.48
N ASP A 114 -14.60 7.59 3.99
CA ASP A 114 -13.48 8.53 3.82
C ASP A 114 -12.99 8.55 2.38
N THR A 115 -12.89 7.40 1.71
CA THR A 115 -12.56 7.32 0.29
C THR A 115 -13.54 8.12 -0.58
N ARG A 116 -14.84 8.07 -0.28
CA ARG A 116 -15.85 8.88 -0.98
C ARG A 116 -15.64 10.37 -0.79
N ARG A 117 -15.18 10.82 0.38
CA ARG A 117 -14.81 12.24 0.61
C ARG A 117 -13.65 12.66 -0.29
N HIS A 118 -12.61 11.82 -0.43
CA HIS A 118 -11.52 12.06 -1.36
C HIS A 118 -12.01 12.18 -2.82
N ILE A 119 -12.88 11.27 -3.26
CA ILE A 119 -13.48 11.27 -4.61
C ILE A 119 -14.23 12.58 -4.88
N VAL A 120 -15.15 12.99 -3.98
CA VAL A 120 -15.95 14.21 -4.16
C VAL A 120 -15.04 15.43 -4.28
N ARG A 121 -14.08 15.59 -3.36
CA ARG A 121 -13.14 16.71 -3.37
C ARG A 121 -12.29 16.73 -4.65
N LEU A 122 -11.78 15.59 -5.10
CA LEU A 122 -11.00 15.50 -6.34
C LEU A 122 -11.83 15.85 -7.58
N ARG A 123 -13.08 15.41 -7.68
CA ARG A 123 -13.99 15.79 -8.77
C ARG A 123 -14.24 17.29 -8.81
N THR A 124 -14.48 17.91 -7.66
CA THR A 124 -14.63 19.38 -7.57
C THR A 124 -13.37 20.11 -8.02
N LEU A 125 -12.20 19.67 -7.57
CA LEU A 125 -10.92 20.29 -7.95
C LEU A 125 -10.56 20.12 -9.42
N LEU A 126 -11.04 19.05 -10.07
CA LEU A 126 -10.80 18.79 -11.49
C LEU A 126 -11.82 19.49 -12.40
N GLY A 127 -13.10 19.57 -11.99
CA GLY A 127 -14.14 20.27 -12.75
C GLY A 127 -14.13 21.80 -12.61
N GLY A 128 -13.37 22.36 -11.66
CA GLY A 128 -13.16 23.80 -11.51
C GLY A 128 -11.90 24.34 -12.21
N ARG A 129 -11.21 23.53 -13.03
CA ARG A 129 -9.98 23.91 -13.75
C ARG A 129 -10.17 24.03 -15.27
N ASP A 130 -11.42 24.04 -15.72
CA ASP A 130 -11.79 24.26 -17.12
C ASP A 130 -11.96 25.76 -17.42
#